data_AF-A0A2V9AT50-F1
#
_entry.id   AF-A0A2V9AT50-F1
#
_cell.length_a   1.000
_cell.length_b   1.000
_cell.length_c   1.000
_cell.angle_alpha   90.00
_cell.angle_beta   90.00
_cell.angle_gamma   90.00
#
_symmetry.space_group_name_H-M   'P 1'
#
loop_
_entity.id
_entity.type
_entity.pdbx_description
1 polymer ?
#
loop_
_entity_poly.entity_id
_entity_poly.type
_entity_poly.pdbx_seq_one_letter_code
_entity_poly.pdbx_strand_id
1 'polypeptide(L)'
;MATDPKRIELRLDADPCFAAAAGGAVRYLSEASGLPEEVCREFQQDTVRACLDAFESRGIRTHVVELCRFEDRLEVVVDSNAGSAAIRLARPVDSRS
;
A
#
# COMPACT_ATOMS: atom_id res chain seq x y z
N MET A 1 13.46 12.82 12.67
CA MET A 1 12.30 13.61 12.18
C MET A 1 11.88 12.95 10.88
N ALA A 2 10.66 12.42 10.79
CA ALA A 2 10.21 11.85 9.53
C ALA A 2 10.02 13.01 8.54
N THR A 3 10.92 13.09 7.57
CA THR A 3 10.79 13.87 6.35
C THR A 3 9.47 13.52 5.65
N ASP A 4 8.89 14.50 4.96
CA ASP A 4 7.66 14.33 4.19
C ASP A 4 7.84 13.15 3.21
N PRO A 5 7.04 12.07 3.31
CA PRO A 5 7.25 10.88 2.52
C PRO A 5 6.99 11.17 1.04
N LYS A 6 7.72 10.47 0.16
CA LYS A 6 7.31 10.42 -1.24
C LYS A 6 6.03 9.61 -1.34
N ARG A 7 4.99 10.17 -1.96
CA ARG A 7 3.64 9.59 -1.99
C ARG A 7 3.17 9.31 -3.42
N ILE A 8 2.49 8.19 -3.59
CA ILE A 8 1.61 7.89 -4.72
C ILE A 8 0.18 7.75 -4.18
N GLU A 9 -0.79 8.41 -4.82
CA GLU A 9 -2.22 8.19 -4.57
C GLU A 9 -2.82 7.45 -5.77
N LEU A 10 -3.48 6.33 -5.51
CA LEU A 10 -4.23 5.56 -6.50
C LEU A 10 -5.73 5.71 -6.20
N ARG A 11 -6.51 6.10 -7.20
CA ARG A 11 -7.97 6.16 -7.11
C ARG A 11 -8.55 5.04 -7.96
N LEU A 12 -9.18 4.08 -7.31
CA LEU A 12 -9.53 2.79 -7.90
C LEU A 12 -11.04 2.56 -7.79
N ASP A 13 -11.66 2.06 -8.85
CA ASP A 13 -12.96 1.41 -8.72
C ASP A 13 -12.79 0.05 -8.01
N ALA A 14 -13.90 -0.48 -7.47
CA ALA A 14 -13.94 -1.75 -6.75
C ALA A 14 -13.81 -2.96 -7.71
N ASP A 15 -12.66 -3.08 -8.38
CA ASP A 15 -12.34 -4.14 -9.34
C ASP A 15 -11.12 -4.96 -8.84
N PRO A 16 -11.19 -6.31 -8.80
CA PRO A 16 -10.08 -7.16 -8.37
C PRO A 16 -8.78 -6.95 -9.15
N CYS A 17 -8.84 -6.61 -10.44
CA CYS A 17 -7.66 -6.28 -11.24
C CYS A 17 -7.00 -4.97 -10.76
N PHE A 18 -7.78 -4.01 -10.24
CA PHE A 18 -7.24 -2.78 -9.67
C PHE A 18 -6.61 -2.99 -8.29
N ALA A 19 -7.14 -3.92 -7.49
CA ALA A 19 -6.46 -4.38 -6.28
C ALA A 19 -5.10 -5.01 -6.62
N ALA A 20 -5.04 -5.86 -7.65
CA ALA A 20 -3.79 -6.44 -8.13
C ALA A 20 -2.78 -5.37 -8.61
N ALA A 21 -3.26 -4.31 -9.27
CA ALA A 21 -2.42 -3.19 -9.69
C ALA A 21 -1.80 -2.45 -8.50
N ALA A 22 -2.57 -2.19 -7.43
CA ALA A 22 -2.04 -1.60 -6.20
C ALA A 22 -0.96 -2.50 -5.56
N GLY A 23 -1.20 -3.81 -5.51
CA GLY A 23 -0.20 -4.77 -5.06
C GLY A 23 1.08 -4.76 -5.91
N GLY A 24 0.94 -4.70 -7.23
CA GLY A 24 2.08 -4.58 -8.16
C GLY A 24 2.90 -3.31 -7.94
N ALA A 25 2.24 -2.17 -7.71
CA ALA A 25 2.91 -0.91 -7.37
C ALA A 25 3.69 -1.03 -6.05
N VAL A 26 3.10 -1.65 -5.02
CA VAL A 26 3.78 -1.91 -3.74
C VAL A 26 4.97 -2.83 -3.91
N ARG A 27 4.86 -3.88 -4.72
CA ARG A 27 5.98 -4.78 -5.02
C ARG A 27 7.14 -4.02 -5.65
N TYR A 28 6.87 -3.23 -6.68
CA TYR A 28 7.90 -2.43 -7.33
C TYR A 28 8.59 -1.48 -6.34
N LEU A 29 7.83 -0.77 -5.50
CA LEU A 29 8.39 0.13 -4.48
C LEU A 29 9.24 -0.62 -3.44
N SER A 30 8.82 -1.82 -3.07
CA SER A 30 9.52 -2.69 -2.11
C SER A 30 10.86 -3.17 -2.68
N GLU A 31 10.85 -3.67 -3.91
CA GLU A 31 12.07 -4.10 -4.64
C GLU A 31 13.02 -2.91 -4.85
N ALA A 32 12.49 -1.75 -5.27
CA ALA A 32 13.26 -0.51 -5.44
C ALA A 32 13.78 0.08 -4.12
N SER A 33 13.32 -0.42 -2.97
CA SER A 33 13.82 -0.07 -1.63
C SER A 33 14.77 -1.12 -1.08
N GLY A 34 15.11 -2.15 -1.86
CA GLY A 34 16.06 -3.19 -1.46
C GLY A 34 15.49 -4.21 -0.48
N LEU A 35 14.16 -4.30 -0.32
CA LEU A 35 13.56 -5.29 0.55
C LEU A 35 13.80 -6.72 0.03
N PRO A 36 13.95 -7.73 0.92
CA PRO A 36 14.07 -9.11 0.50
C PRO A 36 12.88 -9.57 -0.33
N GLU A 37 13.10 -10.44 -1.32
CA GLU A 37 12.04 -10.88 -2.26
C GLU A 37 10.81 -11.47 -1.56
N GLU A 38 11.02 -12.23 -0.48
CA GLU A 38 9.92 -12.77 0.32
C GLU A 38 9.07 -11.66 0.94
N VAL A 39 9.71 -10.63 1.50
CA VAL A 39 9.03 -9.47 2.08
C VAL A 39 8.26 -8.69 1.00
N CYS A 40 8.85 -8.53 -0.19
CA CYS A 40 8.19 -7.90 -1.34
C CYS A 40 6.93 -8.68 -1.76
N ARG A 41 7.03 -10.01 -1.83
CA ARG A 41 5.91 -10.90 -2.20
C ARG A 41 4.80 -10.86 -1.15
N GLU A 42 5.13 -10.97 0.12
CA GLU A 42 4.16 -10.88 1.21
C GLU A 42 3.45 -9.52 1.22
N PHE A 43 4.22 -8.43 1.06
CA PHE A 43 3.64 -7.09 1.10
C PHE A 43 2.74 -6.80 -0.10
N GLN A 44 3.08 -7.33 -1.28
CA GLN A 44 2.18 -7.36 -2.43
C GLN A 44 0.86 -8.07 -2.09
N GLN A 45 0.93 -9.31 -1.56
CA GLN A 45 -0.25 -10.12 -1.26
C GLN A 45 -1.15 -9.45 -0.19
N ASP A 46 -0.54 -8.93 0.88
CA ASP A 46 -1.25 -8.20 1.92
C ASP A 46 -1.96 -6.96 1.38
N THR A 47 -1.30 -6.22 0.47
CA THR A 47 -1.90 -5.04 -0.16
C THR A 47 -3.11 -5.42 -1.01
N VAL A 48 -3.01 -6.46 -1.83
CA VAL A 48 -4.13 -6.93 -2.66
C VAL A 48 -5.30 -7.32 -1.76
N ARG A 49 -5.05 -8.10 -0.71
CA ARG A 49 -6.09 -8.52 0.24
C ARG A 49 -6.74 -7.31 0.93
N ALA A 50 -5.96 -6.36 1.42
CA ALA A 50 -6.49 -5.15 2.04
C ALA A 50 -7.37 -4.32 1.09
N CYS A 51 -7.02 -4.24 -0.19
CA CYS A 51 -7.85 -3.58 -1.19
C CYS A 51 -9.17 -4.32 -1.39
N LEU A 52 -9.14 -5.65 -1.55
CA LEU A 52 -10.34 -6.47 -1.72
C LEU A 52 -11.28 -6.35 -0.50
N ASP A 53 -10.74 -6.44 0.71
CA ASP A 53 -11.50 -6.29 1.95
C ASP A 53 -12.19 -4.90 2.02
N ALA A 54 -11.51 -3.84 1.57
CA ALA A 54 -12.07 -2.50 1.52
C ALA A 54 -13.16 -2.37 0.44
N PHE A 55 -12.94 -2.97 -0.74
CA PHE A 55 -13.87 -2.94 -1.87
C PHE A 55 -15.21 -3.60 -1.51
N GLU A 56 -15.16 -4.73 -0.80
CA GLU A 56 -16.36 -5.46 -0.38
C GLU A 56 -17.13 -4.74 0.75
N SER A 57 -16.41 -4.10 1.67
CA SER A 57 -17.01 -3.64 2.93
C SER A 57 -17.73 -2.29 2.87
N ARG A 58 -17.51 -1.47 1.84
CA ARG A 58 -17.85 -0.03 1.94
C ARG A 58 -18.89 0.50 0.99
N GLY A 59 -19.27 -0.24 -0.05
CA GLY A 59 -20.30 0.18 -1.00
C GLY A 59 -20.07 1.55 -1.65
N ILE A 60 -18.84 2.10 -1.54
CA ILE A 60 -18.44 3.36 -2.16
C ILE A 60 -17.96 3.09 -3.58
N ARG A 61 -18.09 4.08 -4.46
CA ARG A 61 -17.75 3.92 -5.88
C ARG A 61 -16.25 3.97 -6.15
N THR A 62 -15.49 4.66 -5.32
CA THR A 62 -14.07 4.90 -5.54
C THR A 62 -13.32 4.78 -4.23
N HIS A 63 -12.26 3.99 -4.25
CA HIS A 63 -11.34 3.76 -3.15
C HIS A 63 -10.05 4.54 -3.38
N VAL A 64 -9.42 4.97 -2.29
CA VAL A 64 -8.16 5.72 -2.33
C VAL A 64 -7.07 4.90 -1.66
N VAL A 65 -6.07 4.48 -2.41
CA VAL A 65 -4.90 3.77 -1.86
C VAL A 65 -3.69 4.68 -1.91
N GLU A 66 -3.15 5.02 -0.74
CA GLU A 66 -1.92 5.81 -0.62
C GLU A 66 -0.73 4.91 -0.38
N LEU A 67 0.31 5.06 -1.20
CA LEU A 67 1.59 4.39 -1.03
C LEU A 67 2.62 5.45 -0.60
N CYS A 68 3.16 5.32 0.59
CA CYS A 68 4.10 6.28 1.17
C CYS A 68 5.47 5.62 1.36
N ARG A 69 6.52 6.28 0.86
CA ARG A 69 7.91 5.92 1.12
C ARG A 69 8.55 6.94 2.05
N PHE A 70 8.84 6.47 3.26
CA PHE A 70 9.67 7.16 4.24
C PHE A 70 11.13 6.69 4.09
N GLU A 71 12.03 7.32 4.85
CA GLU A 71 13.43 6.89 4.91
C GLU A 71 13.59 5.51 5.58
N ASP A 72 12.72 5.17 6.53
CA ASP A 72 12.80 3.98 7.38
C ASP A 72 11.75 2.92 7.07
N ARG A 73 10.78 3.21 6.20
CA ARG A 73 9.69 2.27 5.88
C ARG A 73 8.92 2.62 4.62
N LEU A 74 8.19 1.62 4.13
CA LEU A 74 7.10 1.76 3.18
C LEU A 74 5.77 1.55 3.91
N GLU A 75 4.79 2.40 3.61
CA GLU A 75 3.43 2.31 4.12
C GLU A 75 2.40 2.27 2.99
N VAL A 76 1.33 1.52 3.22
CA VAL A 76 0.13 1.46 2.37
C VAL A 76 -1.07 1.80 3.24
N VAL A 77 -1.86 2.77 2.80
CA VAL A 77 -3.10 3.15 3.47
C VAL A 77 -4.25 2.99 2.48
N VAL A 78 -5.15 2.05 2.77
CA VAL A 78 -6.37 1.84 1.97
C VAL A 78 -7.50 2.64 2.60
N ASP A 79 -8.08 3.52 1.78
CA ASP A 79 -9.11 4.49 2.10
C ASP A 79 -8.76 5.36 3.31
N SER A 80 -7.68 6.13 3.19
CA SER A 80 -7.17 7.06 4.22
C SER A 80 -8.27 7.95 4.81
N ASN A 81 -9.24 8.37 3.99
CA ASN A 81 -10.37 9.22 4.38
C ASN A 81 -11.41 8.54 5.29
N ALA A 82 -11.33 7.21 5.49
CA ALA A 82 -12.27 6.48 6.34
C ALA A 82 -11.89 6.43 7.83
N GLY A 83 -10.90 7.22 8.24
CA GLY A 83 -10.52 7.37 9.64
C GLY A 83 -10.04 6.06 10.27
N SER A 84 -10.76 5.59 11.30
CA SER A 84 -10.42 4.37 12.03
C SER A 84 -10.65 3.09 11.22
N ALA A 85 -11.46 3.15 10.17
CA ALA A 85 -11.70 1.98 9.34
C ALA A 85 -10.58 1.75 8.31
N ALA A 86 -9.74 2.76 8.04
CA ALA A 86 -8.66 2.67 7.05
C ALA A 86 -7.70 1.52 7.37
N ILE A 87 -7.41 0.68 6.39
CA ILE A 87 -6.48 -0.45 6.53
C ILE A 87 -5.08 0.09 6.29
N ARG A 88 -4.17 -0.19 7.23
CA ARG A 88 -2.78 0.30 7.18
C ARG A 88 -1.82 -0.87 7.23
N LEU A 89 -0.92 -0.92 6.27
CA LEU A 89 0.15 -1.90 6.18
C LEU A 89 1.48 -1.16 6.14
N ALA A 90 2.50 -1.71 6.80
CA ALA A 90 3.83 -1.12 6.78
C ALA A 90 4.90 -2.21 6.72
N ARG A 91 6.03 -1.89 6.08
CA ARG A 91 7.26 -2.69 6.13
C ARG A 91 8.46 -1.79 6.39
N PRO A 92 9.32 -2.12 7.37
CA PRO A 92 10.54 -1.37 7.61
C PRO A 92 11.48 -1.54 6.42
N VAL A 93 12.22 -0.48 6.11
CA VAL A 93 13.32 -0.47 5.13
C VAL A 93 14.61 -0.26 5.93
N ASP A 94 15.54 -1.20 5.83
CA ASP A 94 16.82 -1.06 6.51
C ASP A 94 17.63 0.05 5.84
N SER A 95 17.81 1.17 6.55
CA SER A 95 18.56 2.33 6.07
C SER A 95 20.08 2.17 6.24
N ARG A 96 20.61 0.93 6.25
CA ARG A 96 22.05 0.67 6.41
C ARG A 96 22.65 0.12 5.13
N SER A 97 23.19 1.04 4.32
CA SER A 97 24.28 0.76 3.37
C SER A 97 25.59 1.27 3.98
#